data_AF-A0A9P6A2V2-F1
#
_entry.id   AF-A0A9P6A2V2-F1
#
_cell.length_a   1.000
_cell.length_b   1.000
_cell.length_c   1.000
_cell.angle_alpha   90.00
_cell.angle_beta   90.00
_cell.angle_gamma   90.00
#
_symmetry.space_group_name_H-M   'P 1'
#
loop_
_entity.id
_entity.type
_entity.pdbx_description
1 polymer ?
#
loop_
_entity_poly.entity_id
_entity_poly.type
_entity_poly.pdbx_seq_one_letter_code
_entity_poly.pdbx_strand_id
1 'polypeptide(L)'
;MTFPFVHQYAVDTPSTSAQALALAPNASDPSISNDTMNAVRALVLEDRLSFASGMWFYKASGPEKIGCTGNSTLVEGLKAETEQGWADYITNCIFTTVTDERKSVWRKTLAAI
;
A
#
# COMPACT_ATOMS: atom_id res chain seq x y z
N MET A 1 -4.65 -10.16 5.95
CA MET A 1 -5.31 -9.04 6.66
C MET A 1 -4.43 -7.81 6.48
N THR A 2 -4.93 -6.74 5.85
CA THR A 2 -4.14 -5.53 5.45
C THR A 2 -4.06 -4.44 6.52
N PHE A 3 -4.72 -4.65 7.66
CA PHE A 3 -4.83 -3.68 8.75
C PHE A 3 -3.48 -3.11 9.24
N PRO A 4 -2.40 -3.91 9.39
CA PRO A 4 -1.10 -3.36 9.80
C PRO A 4 -0.58 -2.24 8.88
N PHE A 5 -0.80 -2.33 7.57
CA PHE A 5 -0.38 -1.29 6.63
C PHE A 5 -1.27 -0.05 6.69
N VAL A 6 -2.59 -0.22 6.85
CA VAL A 6 -3.53 0.90 7.00
C VAL A 6 -3.22 1.68 8.27
N HIS A 7 -2.99 0.97 9.37
CA HIS A 7 -2.58 1.57 10.64
C HIS A 7 -1.23 2.29 10.51
N GLN A 8 -0.23 1.63 9.94
CA GLN A 8 1.08 2.24 9.75
C GLN A 8 1.01 3.52 8.92
N TYR A 9 0.21 3.53 7.84
CA TYR A 9 0.01 4.73 7.03
C TYR A 9 -0.65 5.87 7.83
N ALA A 10 -1.67 5.55 8.62
CA ALA A 10 -2.33 6.53 9.47
C ALA A 10 -1.41 7.08 10.57
N VAL A 11 -0.48 6.26 11.09
CA VAL A 11 0.56 6.68 12.05
C VAL A 11 1.64 7.54 11.39
N ASP A 12 2.08 7.19 10.19
CA ASP A 12 3.10 7.95 9.45
C ASP A 12 2.58 9.30 8.93
N THR A 13 1.26 9.44 8.82
CA THR A 13 0.60 10.66 8.33
C THR A 13 0.41 11.65 9.50
N PRO A 14 1.09 12.83 9.48
CA PRO A 14 1.10 13.73 10.63
C PRO A 14 -0.28 14.19 11.11
N SER A 15 -1.23 14.39 10.18
CA SER A 15 -2.59 14.84 10.50
C SER A 15 -3.46 13.78 11.19
N THR A 16 -3.09 12.50 11.12
CA THR A 16 -3.89 11.38 11.63
C THR A 16 -3.18 10.57 12.71
N SER A 17 -1.87 10.76 12.88
CA SER A 17 -1.00 9.93 13.73
C SER A 17 -1.51 9.76 15.17
N ALA A 18 -1.82 10.89 15.83
CA ALA A 18 -2.29 10.87 17.21
C ALA A 18 -3.64 10.12 17.36
N GLN A 19 -4.56 10.27 16.41
CA GLN A 19 -5.85 9.61 16.44
C GLN A 19 -5.72 8.10 16.16
N ALA A 20 -4.85 7.71 15.21
CA ALA A 20 -4.59 6.32 14.89
C ALA A 20 -3.99 5.57 16.08
N LEU A 21 -3.01 6.17 16.78
CA LEU A 21 -2.40 5.60 17.99
C LEU A 21 -3.38 5.53 19.17
N ALA A 22 -4.27 6.50 19.31
CA ALA A 22 -5.31 6.48 20.35
C ALA A 22 -6.34 5.37 20.12
N LEU A 23 -6.71 5.10 18.87
CA LEU A 23 -7.65 4.03 18.51
C LEU A 23 -7.00 2.64 18.63
N ALA A 24 -5.76 2.50 18.17
CA ALA A 24 -5.03 1.24 18.17
C ALA A 24 -3.54 1.49 18.47
N PRO A 25 -3.09 1.36 19.73
CA PRO A 25 -1.68 1.56 20.07
C PRO A 25 -0.74 0.50 19.47
N ASN A 26 -1.24 -0.70 19.22
CA ASN A 26 -0.49 -1.83 18.67
C ASN A 26 -1.30 -2.52 17.56
N ALA A 27 -0.93 -2.32 16.30
CA ALA A 27 -1.63 -2.89 15.15
C ALA A 27 -1.60 -4.42 15.05
N SER A 28 -0.73 -5.07 15.82
CA SER A 28 -0.60 -6.54 15.85
C SER A 28 -1.44 -7.19 16.95
N ASP A 29 -2.16 -6.40 17.75
CA ASP A 29 -3.04 -6.92 18.80
C ASP A 29 -4.25 -7.64 18.17
N PRO A 30 -4.40 -8.96 18.38
CA PRO A 30 -5.50 -9.74 17.80
C PRO A 30 -6.87 -9.41 18.40
N SER A 31 -6.94 -8.64 19.49
CA SER A 31 -8.18 -8.24 20.14
C SER A 31 -8.83 -6.98 19.54
N ILE A 32 -8.14 -6.31 18.60
CA ILE A 32 -8.69 -5.13 17.91
C ILE A 32 -9.96 -5.52 17.17
N SER A 33 -11.06 -4.83 17.50
CA SER A 33 -12.35 -5.04 16.84
C SER A 33 -12.36 -4.52 15.41
N ASN A 34 -13.24 -5.07 14.57
CA ASN A 34 -13.47 -4.55 13.22
C ASN A 34 -13.89 -3.08 13.23
N ASP A 35 -14.63 -2.63 14.25
CA ASP A 35 -15.05 -1.23 14.39
C ASP A 35 -13.84 -0.32 14.61
N THR A 36 -12.88 -0.71 15.45
CA THR A 36 -11.62 0.03 15.62
C THR A 36 -10.80 0.02 14.33
N MET A 37 -10.71 -1.12 13.63
CA MET A 37 -10.01 -1.19 12.34
C MET A 37 -10.63 -0.23 11.30
N ASN A 38 -11.96 -0.18 11.25
CA ASN A 38 -12.70 0.72 10.36
C ASN A 38 -12.55 2.18 10.76
N ALA A 39 -12.50 2.50 12.06
CA ALA A 39 -12.26 3.85 12.55
C ALA A 39 -10.88 4.35 12.14
N VAL A 40 -9.83 3.53 12.28
CA VAL A 40 -8.47 3.88 11.81
C VAL A 40 -8.45 4.05 10.29
N ARG A 41 -9.09 3.14 9.55
CA ARG A 41 -9.19 3.24 8.08
C ARG A 41 -9.85 4.55 7.66
N ALA A 42 -10.92 4.98 8.33
CA ALA A 42 -11.66 6.19 8.00
C ALA A 42 -10.80 7.46 8.06
N LEU A 43 -9.76 7.50 8.91
CA LEU A 43 -8.84 8.64 9.03
C LEU A 43 -8.09 8.96 7.72
N VAL A 44 -7.90 7.95 6.86
CA VAL A 44 -7.07 8.05 5.64
C VAL A 44 -7.87 7.88 4.34
N LEU A 45 -9.21 7.95 4.41
CA LEU A 45 -10.08 7.84 3.24
C LEU A 45 -10.37 9.16 2.53
N GLU A 46 -9.99 10.30 3.11
CA GLU A 46 -10.04 11.59 2.40
C GLU A 46 -9.21 11.51 1.12
N ASP A 47 -9.70 12.11 0.03
CA ASP A 47 -9.17 11.96 -1.33
C ASP A 47 -7.64 12.09 -1.41
N ARG A 48 -7.06 13.11 -0.77
CA ARG A 48 -5.62 13.32 -0.79
C ARG A 48 -4.85 12.17 -0.14
N LEU A 49 -5.31 11.70 1.02
CA LEU A 49 -4.66 10.62 1.76
C LEU A 49 -4.88 9.26 1.10
N SER A 50 -6.09 9.01 0.61
CA SER A 50 -6.41 7.77 -0.08
C SER A 50 -5.57 7.60 -1.34
N PHE A 51 -5.37 8.66 -2.13
CA PHE A 51 -4.47 8.63 -3.29
C PHE A 51 -2.99 8.50 -2.88
N ALA A 52 -2.54 9.29 -1.90
CA ALA A 52 -1.15 9.27 -1.45
C ALA A 52 -0.74 7.91 -0.83
N SER A 53 -1.70 7.15 -0.28
CA SER A 53 -1.46 5.84 0.30
C SER A 53 -0.78 4.85 -0.65
N GLY A 54 -1.08 4.90 -1.95
CA GLY A 54 -0.46 4.02 -2.95
C GLY A 54 1.04 4.25 -3.10
N MET A 55 1.44 5.53 -3.18
CA MET A 55 2.87 5.89 -3.26
C MET A 55 3.59 5.70 -1.93
N TRP A 56 2.92 5.97 -0.81
CA TRP A 56 3.46 5.63 0.51
C TRP A 56 3.69 4.11 0.61
N PHE A 57 2.74 3.27 0.19
CA PHE A 57 2.90 1.83 0.24
C PHE A 57 4.11 1.38 -0.57
N TYR A 58 4.25 1.90 -1.79
CA TYR A 58 5.39 1.62 -2.65
C TYR A 58 6.74 2.02 -2.05
N LYS A 59 6.84 3.16 -1.35
CA LYS A 59 8.14 3.71 -0.90
C LYS A 59 8.48 3.48 0.57
N ALA A 60 7.47 3.39 1.44
CA ALA A 60 7.64 3.61 2.88
C ALA A 60 6.87 2.61 3.76
N SER A 61 6.09 1.70 3.19
CA SER A 61 5.46 0.65 3.99
C SER A 61 6.48 -0.33 4.58
N GLY A 62 6.04 -1.07 5.60
CA GLY A 62 6.84 -2.09 6.26
C GLY A 62 7.77 -1.54 7.35
N PRO A 63 8.35 -2.41 8.18
CA PRO A 63 9.13 -2.02 9.36
C PRO A 63 10.38 -1.20 9.00
N GLU A 64 11.01 -1.50 7.86
CA GLU A 64 12.23 -0.83 7.37
C GLU A 64 11.95 0.48 6.63
N LYS A 65 10.67 0.82 6.41
CA LYS A 65 10.24 2.03 5.68
C LYS A 65 10.79 2.13 4.24
N ILE A 66 10.89 0.98 3.57
CA ILE A 66 11.38 0.89 2.18
C ILE A 66 10.31 0.38 1.18
N GLY A 67 9.12 -0.02 1.65
CA GLY A 67 8.04 -0.55 0.82
C GLY A 67 8.51 -1.58 -0.22
N CYS A 68 8.09 -1.40 -1.47
CA CYS A 68 8.52 -2.23 -2.61
C CYS A 68 9.92 -1.87 -3.10
N THR A 69 10.46 -0.70 -2.72
CA THR A 69 11.75 -0.23 -3.22
C THR A 69 12.95 -0.95 -2.61
N GLY A 70 12.74 -1.76 -1.57
CA GLY A 70 13.75 -2.67 -1.02
C GLY A 70 14.19 -3.78 -1.98
N ASN A 71 13.42 -4.05 -3.04
CA ASN A 71 13.76 -5.03 -4.07
C ASN A 71 14.19 -4.31 -5.37
N SER A 72 15.50 -4.20 -5.61
CA SER A 72 16.04 -3.50 -6.78
C SER A 72 15.62 -4.14 -8.10
N THR A 73 15.54 -5.48 -8.17
CA THR A 73 15.09 -6.20 -9.37
C THR A 73 13.65 -5.86 -9.74
N LEU A 74 12.76 -5.77 -8.74
CA LEU A 74 11.37 -5.33 -8.95
C LEU A 74 11.34 -3.88 -9.47
N VAL A 75 12.14 -2.98 -8.88
CA VAL A 75 12.21 -1.57 -9.30
C VAL A 75 12.72 -1.45 -10.74
N GLU A 76 13.75 -2.21 -11.10
CA GLU A 76 14.29 -2.25 -12.47
C GLU A 76 13.27 -2.80 -13.46
N GLY A 77 12.55 -3.88 -13.11
CA GLY A 77 11.49 -4.45 -13.94
C GLY A 77 10.36 -3.46 -14.23
N LEU A 78 9.95 -2.66 -13.23
CA LEU A 78 8.97 -1.59 -13.40
C LEU A 78 9.49 -0.46 -14.29
N LYS A 79 10.75 -0.03 -14.12
CA LYS A 79 11.37 1.01 -14.96
C LYS A 79 11.53 0.58 -16.41
N ALA A 80 11.75 -0.71 -16.65
CA ALA A 80 11.85 -1.27 -17.98
C ALA A 80 10.48 -1.46 -18.66
N GLU A 81 9.37 -1.15 -17.97
CA GLU A 81 7.99 -1.23 -18.48
C GLU A 81 7.65 -2.62 -19.05
N THR A 82 8.28 -3.66 -18.50
CA THR A 82 8.07 -5.04 -18.96
C THR A 82 6.84 -5.64 -18.29
N GLU A 83 6.16 -6.53 -19.02
CA GLU A 83 5.03 -7.28 -18.47
C GLU A 83 5.45 -8.15 -17.29
N GLN A 84 6.65 -8.74 -17.36
CA GLN A 84 7.21 -9.52 -16.25
C GLN A 84 7.48 -8.65 -15.03
N GLY A 85 8.10 -7.48 -15.19
CA GLY A 85 8.35 -6.56 -14.07
C GLY A 85 7.05 -6.05 -13.43
N TRP A 86 6.03 -5.76 -14.23
CA TRP A 86 4.69 -5.45 -13.72
C TRP A 86 4.07 -6.65 -12.97
N ALA A 87 4.15 -7.86 -13.52
CA ALA A 87 3.64 -9.07 -12.88
C ALA A 87 4.32 -9.34 -11.53
N ASP A 88 5.65 -9.22 -11.48
CA ASP A 88 6.44 -9.38 -10.26
C ASP A 88 6.08 -8.34 -9.20
N TYR A 89 5.79 -7.11 -9.59
CA TYR A 89 5.30 -6.08 -8.66
C TYR A 89 3.95 -6.45 -8.04
N ILE A 90 3.01 -6.90 -8.87
CA ILE A 90 1.65 -7.28 -8.47
C ILE A 90 1.68 -8.45 -7.49
N THR A 91 2.48 -9.48 -7.77
CA THR A 91 2.55 -10.70 -6.96
C THR A 91 3.45 -10.54 -5.74
N ASN A 92 4.66 -10.02 -5.92
CA ASN A 92 5.71 -10.07 -4.91
C ASN A 92 5.76 -8.82 -4.01
N CYS A 93 5.09 -7.72 -4.37
CA CYS A 93 4.96 -6.57 -3.46
C CYS A 93 3.52 -6.21 -3.08
N ILE A 94 2.57 -6.20 -4.02
CA ILE A 94 1.16 -5.90 -3.66
C ILE A 94 0.49 -7.13 -3.02
N PHE A 95 1.13 -8.31 -3.10
CA PHE A 95 0.63 -9.56 -2.54
C PHE A 95 -0.74 -9.95 -3.10
N THR A 96 -0.91 -9.77 -4.41
CA THR A 96 -2.16 -10.07 -5.11
C THR A 96 -1.87 -10.79 -6.43
N THR A 97 -2.89 -11.13 -7.21
CA THR A 97 -2.73 -11.96 -8.41
C THR A 97 -2.75 -11.15 -9.70
N VAL A 98 -1.99 -11.61 -10.69
CA VAL A 98 -2.14 -11.13 -12.05
C VAL A 98 -3.46 -11.66 -12.61
N THR A 99 -4.26 -10.75 -13.17
CA THR A 99 -5.50 -11.08 -13.88
C THR A 99 -5.51 -10.40 -15.23
N ASP A 100 -6.27 -10.96 -16.18
CA ASP A 100 -6.38 -10.38 -17.52
C ASP A 100 -6.94 -8.95 -17.50
N GLU A 101 -7.83 -8.65 -16.55
CA GLU A 101 -8.37 -7.31 -16.35
C GLU A 101 -7.29 -6.30 -15.93
N ARG A 102 -6.49 -6.62 -14.91
CA ARG A 102 -5.40 -5.74 -14.45
C ARG A 102 -4.35 -5.55 -15.53
N LYS A 103 -4.06 -6.62 -16.29
CA LYS A 103 -3.13 -6.61 -17.43
C LYS A 103 -3.63 -5.73 -18.57
N SER A 104 -4.94 -5.76 -18.83
CA SER A 104 -5.61 -4.89 -19.80
C SER A 104 -5.48 -3.42 -19.42
N VAL A 105 -5.70 -3.08 -18.15
CA VAL A 105 -5.51 -1.70 -17.65
C VAL A 105 -4.05 -1.26 -17.79
N TRP A 106 -3.09 -2.09 -17.36
CA TRP A 106 -1.66 -1.77 -17.47
C TRP A 106 -1.23 -1.48 -18.92
N ARG A 107 -1.63 -2.32 -19.90
CA ARG A 107 -1.34 -2.08 -21.32
C ARG A 107 -1.96 -0.79 -21.85
N LYS A 108 -3.20 -0.48 -21.45
CA LYS A 108 -3.86 0.79 -21.81
C LYS A 108 -3.11 1.99 -21.24
N THR A 109 -2.62 1.89 -20.00
CA THR A 109 -1.82 2.93 -19.37
C THR A 109 -0.53 3.16 -20.14
N LEU A 110 0.22 2.10 -20.48
CA LEU A 110 1.46 2.23 -21.27
C LEU A 110 1.23 2.88 -22.64
N ALA A 111 0.12 2.55 -23.31
CA ALA A 111 -0.20 3.14 -24.61
C ALA A 111 -0.61 4.62 -24.54
N ALA A 112 -0.81 5.17 -23.34
CA ALA A 112 -1.22 6.56 -23.11
C ALA A 112 -0.06 7.46 -22.63
N ILE A 113 1.16 6.91 -22.50
CA ILE A 113 2.40 7.63 -22.17
C ILE A 113 3.07 8.09 -23.47
#